data_AF-A0A4P9ZTN9-F1
#
_entry.id   AF-A0A4P9ZTN9-F1
#
_cell.length_a   1.000
_cell.length_b   1.000
_cell.length_c   1.000
_cell.angle_alpha   90.00
_cell.angle_beta   90.00
_cell.angle_gamma   90.00
#
_symmetry.space_group_name_H-M   'P 1'
#
loop_
_entity.id
_entity.type
_entity.pdbx_description
1 polymer ?
#
loop_
_entity_poly.entity_id
_entity_poly.type
_entity_poly.pdbx_seq_one_letter_code
_entity_poly.pdbx_strand_id
1 'polypeptide(L)'
;MELIDNYANRTADTQTAALIMSFSPIQATPNSVKKRCIECYRDLLDQWQMFETRAVFDIERGKWMRRYQIPVTVTSQPPILVRCTFCMSSLMQSLNLVGGAGVPSTNLDRDGNRRFQHMNSNRFDNSSMQCPNCKAALPSCPICLLSLGTPANICMASSYLARNGNNPFDWWFMWCQTCRHGGHQKHLTEWFMTHNVCPVADCLCHCREMD
;
A
#
# COMPACT_ATOMS: atom_id res chain seq x y z
N MET A 1 -6.77 37.74 5.96
CA MET A 1 -6.51 36.37 6.43
C MET A 1 -5.20 36.36 7.21
N GLU A 2 -5.12 37.23 8.22
CA GLU A 2 -3.97 37.36 9.14
C GLU A 2 -4.20 36.57 10.42
N LEU A 3 -5.43 36.07 10.65
CA LEU A 3 -5.83 35.48 11.92
C LEU A 3 -5.07 34.19 12.25
N ILE A 4 -4.96 33.26 11.30
CA ILE A 4 -4.29 31.97 11.55
C ILE A 4 -2.77 32.13 11.55
N ASP A 5 -2.22 33.00 10.69
CA ASP A 5 -0.81 33.36 10.74
C ASP A 5 -0.46 34.06 12.07
N ASN A 6 -1.27 35.03 12.53
CA ASN A 6 -1.08 35.69 13.82
C ASN A 6 -1.27 34.75 15.01
N TYR A 7 -2.22 33.82 14.93
CA TYR A 7 -2.41 32.78 15.94
C TYR A 7 -1.15 31.91 16.03
N ALA A 8 -0.70 31.34 14.91
CA ALA A 8 0.49 30.49 14.88
C ALA A 8 1.75 31.24 15.35
N ASN A 9 1.92 32.51 14.97
CA ASN A 9 3.04 33.33 15.43
C ASN A 9 3.01 33.65 16.93
N ARG A 10 1.82 33.69 17.56
CA ARG A 10 1.67 33.97 18.99
C ARG A 10 1.73 32.73 19.87
N THR A 11 1.15 31.62 19.41
CA THR A 11 1.00 30.40 20.23
C THR A 11 2.03 29.33 19.90
N ALA A 12 2.68 29.42 18.73
CA ALA A 12 3.48 28.35 18.12
C ALA A 12 2.70 27.02 17.97
N ASP A 13 1.36 27.05 18.03
CA ASP A 13 0.51 25.87 17.88
C ASP A 13 0.31 25.58 16.38
N THR A 14 1.31 24.90 15.82
CA THR A 14 1.32 24.48 14.41
C THR A 14 0.29 23.37 14.13
N GLN A 15 -0.03 22.54 15.13
CA GLN A 15 -1.03 21.47 15.02
C GLN A 15 -2.42 22.05 14.76
N THR A 16 -2.89 22.94 15.63
CA THR A 16 -4.22 23.53 15.50
C THR A 16 -4.35 24.32 14.19
N ALA A 17 -3.31 25.07 13.82
CA ALA A 17 -3.27 25.79 12.55
C ALA A 17 -3.39 24.85 11.33
N ALA A 18 -2.64 23.74 11.32
CA ALA A 18 -2.67 22.75 10.23
C ALA A 18 -4.01 22.01 10.15
N LEU A 19 -4.62 21.66 11.28
CA LEU A 19 -5.93 21.01 11.34
C LEU A 19 -7.02 21.93 10.76
N ILE A 20 -7.06 23.19 11.20
CA ILE A 20 -8.02 24.18 10.68
C ILE A 20 -7.82 24.35 9.16
N MET A 21 -6.58 24.49 8.69
CA MET A 21 -6.29 24.67 7.27
C MET A 21 -6.63 23.44 6.40
N SER A 22 -6.57 22.24 6.99
CA SER A 22 -6.81 20.98 6.28
C SER A 22 -8.28 20.60 6.19
N PHE A 23 -9.05 20.89 7.24
CA PHE A 23 -10.46 20.49 7.36
C PHE A 23 -11.43 21.66 7.20
N SER A 24 -10.95 22.86 6.89
CA SER A 24 -11.84 23.98 6.59
C SER A 24 -12.56 23.77 5.25
N PRO A 25 -13.90 23.88 5.21
CA PRO A 25 -14.65 23.90 3.96
C PRO A 25 -14.43 25.20 3.17
N ILE A 26 -13.80 26.22 3.76
CA ILE A 26 -13.59 27.52 3.16
C ILE A 26 -12.36 27.47 2.24
N GLN A 27 -12.61 27.55 0.92
CA GLN A 27 -11.55 27.58 -0.09
C GLN A 27 -10.94 28.97 -0.31
N ALA A 28 -11.44 30.01 0.37
CA ALA A 28 -11.00 31.40 0.19
C ALA A 28 -9.54 31.67 0.62
N THR A 29 -8.87 30.71 1.25
CA THR A 29 -7.48 30.86 1.68
C THR A 29 -6.51 30.48 0.57
N PRO A 30 -5.48 31.31 0.28
CA PRO A 30 -4.46 30.99 -0.71
C PRO A 30 -3.80 29.64 -0.44
N ASN A 31 -3.59 28.87 -1.50
CA ASN A 31 -3.01 27.53 -1.41
C ASN A 31 -1.62 27.52 -0.77
N SER A 32 -0.85 28.61 -0.89
CA SER A 32 0.49 28.74 -0.27
C SER A 32 0.45 28.71 1.26
N VAL A 33 -0.50 29.42 1.88
CA VAL A 33 -0.63 29.48 3.34
C VAL A 33 -1.11 28.15 3.91
N LYS A 34 -2.11 27.53 3.26
CA LYS A 34 -2.57 26.18 3.58
C LYS A 34 -1.41 25.19 3.56
N LYS A 35 -0.66 25.20 2.45
CA LYS A 35 0.48 24.31 2.24
C LYS A 35 1.54 24.50 3.33
N ARG A 36 1.93 25.74 3.62
CA ARG A 36 2.91 26.06 4.66
C ARG A 36 2.50 25.52 6.04
N CYS A 37 1.27 25.78 6.49
CA CYS A 37 0.80 25.31 7.80
C CYS A 37 0.85 23.77 7.91
N ILE A 38 0.46 23.08 6.83
CA ILE A 38 0.48 21.62 6.76
C ILE A 38 1.91 21.09 6.78
N GLU A 39 2.83 21.72 6.04
CA GLU A 39 4.24 21.33 5.99
C GLU A 39 4.91 21.53 7.36
N CYS A 40 4.71 22.67 8.02
CA CYS A 40 5.26 22.91 9.36
C CYS A 40 4.80 21.86 10.40
N TYR A 41 3.54 21.41 10.32
CA TYR A 41 3.06 20.36 11.22
C TYR A 41 3.66 18.98 10.87
N ARG A 42 3.78 18.66 9.59
CA ARG A 42 4.44 17.41 9.14
C ARG A 42 5.91 17.37 9.55
N ASP A 43 6.63 18.48 9.39
CA ASP A 43 8.03 18.60 9.77
C ASP A 43 8.21 18.41 11.28
N LEU A 44 7.30 18.97 12.09
CA LEU A 44 7.30 18.77 13.54
C LEU A 44 7.08 17.29 13.91
N LEU A 45 6.09 16.64 13.30
CA LEU A 45 5.81 15.23 13.53
C LEU A 45 6.99 14.33 13.08
N ASP A 46 7.64 14.66 11.98
CA ASP A 46 8.81 13.95 11.48
C ASP A 46 10.00 14.10 12.43
N GLN A 47 10.26 15.31 12.95
CA GLN A 47 11.30 15.56 13.94
C GLN A 47 11.05 14.81 15.24
N TRP A 48 9.78 14.66 15.65
CA TRP A 48 9.39 13.90 16.83
C TRP A 48 9.25 12.40 16.57
N GLN A 49 9.56 11.94 15.35
CA GLN A 49 9.41 10.55 14.91
C GLN A 49 7.97 10.00 15.09
N MET A 50 6.98 10.90 15.08
CA MET A 50 5.56 10.57 15.19
C MET A 50 4.96 10.23 13.81
N PHE A 51 5.61 9.29 13.11
CA PHE A 51 5.27 8.93 11.74
C PHE A 51 3.86 8.33 11.62
N GLU A 52 3.41 7.57 12.61
CA GLU A 52 2.05 7.02 12.65
C GLU A 52 1.01 8.15 12.71
N THR A 53 1.19 9.12 13.61
CA THR A 53 0.30 10.28 13.73
C THR A 53 0.27 11.10 12.44
N ARG A 54 1.42 11.29 11.79
CA ARG A 54 1.52 11.94 10.48
C ARG A 54 0.72 11.18 9.42
N ALA A 55 0.88 9.87 9.36
CA ALA A 55 0.15 9.01 8.41
C ALA A 55 -1.36 9.11 8.62
N VAL A 56 -1.84 9.05 9.87
CA VAL A 56 -3.27 9.21 10.20
C VAL A 56 -3.79 10.57 9.75
N PHE A 57 -3.07 11.66 10.06
CA PHE A 57 -3.42 13.01 9.62
C PHE A 57 -3.55 13.11 8.09
N ASP A 58 -2.58 12.56 7.35
CA ASP A 58 -2.57 12.59 5.88
C ASP A 58 -3.71 11.76 5.27
N ILE A 59 -4.04 10.61 5.86
CA ILE A 59 -5.17 9.76 5.45
C ILE A 59 -6.49 10.50 5.64
N GLU A 60 -6.74 11.06 6.83
CA GLU A 60 -8.00 11.75 7.14
C GLU A 60 -8.18 13.01 6.29
N ARG A 61 -7.11 13.79 6.11
CA ARG A 61 -7.10 14.93 5.19
C ARG A 61 -7.42 14.51 3.75
N GLY A 62 -6.83 13.42 3.28
CA GLY A 62 -7.12 12.86 1.96
C GLY A 62 -8.58 12.41 1.79
N LYS A 63 -9.15 11.75 2.81
CA LYS A 63 -10.58 11.38 2.84
C LYS A 63 -11.48 12.62 2.78
N TRP A 64 -11.15 13.67 3.55
CA TRP A 64 -11.88 14.93 3.55
C TRP A 64 -11.88 15.60 2.18
N MET A 65 -10.71 15.74 1.55
CA MET A 65 -10.60 16.35 0.22
C MET A 65 -11.40 15.60 -0.85
N ARG A 66 -11.38 14.26 -0.83
CA ARG A 66 -12.20 13.44 -1.73
C ARG A 66 -13.69 13.64 -1.49
N ARG A 67 -14.14 13.67 -0.23
CA ARG A 67 -15.55 13.87 0.13
C ARG A 67 -16.12 15.18 -0.41
N TYR A 68 -15.32 16.25 -0.39
CA TYR A 68 -15.73 17.58 -0.84
C TYR A 68 -15.27 17.91 -2.26
N GLN A 69 -14.77 16.92 -3.02
CA GLN A 69 -14.32 17.07 -4.42
C GLN A 69 -13.33 18.23 -4.60
N ILE A 70 -12.52 18.50 -3.56
CA ILE A 70 -11.49 19.53 -3.61
C ILE A 70 -10.39 19.01 -4.54
N PRO A 71 -9.98 19.77 -5.58
CA PRO A 71 -8.91 19.36 -6.47
C PRO A 71 -7.63 19.08 -5.67
N VAL A 72 -7.27 17.81 -5.54
CA VAL A 72 -6.07 17.41 -4.84
C VAL A 72 -4.91 17.56 -5.83
N THR A 73 -4.05 18.54 -5.61
CA THR A 73 -2.70 18.52 -6.17
C THR A 73 -1.92 17.44 -5.39
N VAL A 74 -2.18 16.18 -5.74
CA VAL A 74 -1.59 15.02 -5.06
C VAL A 74 -0.08 15.08 -5.27
N THR A 75 0.66 15.48 -4.23
CA THR A 75 2.12 15.32 -4.16
C THR A 75 2.54 13.98 -3.56
N SER A 76 1.60 13.10 -3.17
CA SER A 76 1.96 11.75 -2.76
C SER A 76 2.32 10.95 -4.01
N GLN A 77 3.59 10.60 -4.15
CA GLN A 77 4.03 9.62 -5.12
C GLN A 77 3.13 8.39 -5.01
N PRO A 78 2.63 7.84 -6.13
CA PRO A 78 1.84 6.60 -6.06
C PRO A 78 2.71 5.53 -5.38
N PRO A 79 2.10 4.67 -4.53
CA PRO A 79 2.83 3.53 -3.99
C PRO A 79 3.38 2.68 -5.14
N ILE A 80 4.47 1.95 -4.87
CA ILE A 80 5.15 1.08 -5.83
C ILE A 80 4.11 0.30 -6.65
N LEU A 81 4.11 0.55 -7.96
CA LEU A 81 3.15 -0.06 -8.87
C LEU A 81 3.73 -1.36 -9.42
N VAL A 82 3.13 -2.48 -9.01
CA VAL A 82 3.48 -3.80 -9.55
C VAL A 82 2.75 -4.01 -10.89
N ARG A 83 3.50 -4.33 -11.94
CA ARG A 83 2.98 -4.62 -13.28
C ARG A 83 3.41 -6.01 -13.76
N CYS A 84 2.59 -6.62 -14.60
CA CYS A 84 2.99 -7.83 -15.33
C CYS A 84 4.10 -7.50 -16.32
N THR A 85 5.17 -8.31 -16.37
CA THR A 85 6.28 -8.13 -17.31
C THR A 85 5.90 -8.41 -18.77
N PHE A 86 4.81 -9.16 -19.01
CA PHE A 86 4.36 -9.53 -20.35
C PHE A 86 3.36 -8.54 -20.95
N CYS A 87 2.26 -8.24 -20.24
CA CYS A 87 1.22 -7.34 -20.75
C CYS A 87 1.24 -5.93 -20.14
N MET A 88 2.18 -5.66 -19.24
CA MET A 88 2.37 -4.36 -18.55
C MET A 88 1.17 -3.85 -17.75
N SER A 89 0.13 -4.68 -17.58
CA SER A 89 -1.05 -4.34 -16.80
C SER A 89 -0.75 -4.38 -15.30
N SER A 90 -1.37 -3.47 -14.55
CA SER A 90 -1.23 -3.40 -13.08
C SER A 90 -1.75 -4.69 -12.45
N LEU A 91 -0.99 -5.22 -11.50
CA LEU A 91 -1.37 -6.38 -10.69
C LEU A 91 -2.01 -5.96 -9.35
N MET A 92 -2.11 -4.65 -9.05
CA MET A 92 -2.62 -4.16 -7.75
C MET A 92 -4.05 -4.58 -7.46
N GLN A 93 -4.92 -4.57 -8.49
CA GLN A 93 -6.35 -4.80 -8.32
C GLN A 93 -6.71 -6.29 -8.23
N SER A 94 -5.86 -7.18 -8.77
CA SER A 94 -6.08 -8.63 -8.75
C SER A 94 -5.49 -9.33 -7.54
N LEU A 95 -4.42 -8.79 -6.95
CA LEU A 95 -3.70 -9.47 -5.88
C LEU A 95 -4.20 -9.08 -4.47
N ASN A 96 -5.16 -8.17 -4.32
CA ASN A 96 -5.60 -7.65 -3.01
C ASN A 96 -4.42 -7.30 -2.06
N LEU A 97 -3.28 -6.87 -2.62
CA LEU A 97 -2.03 -6.62 -1.90
C LEU A 97 -2.10 -5.40 -0.98
N VAL A 98 -3.12 -4.57 -1.17
CA VAL A 98 -3.46 -3.49 -0.25
C VAL A 98 -4.68 -3.99 0.51
N GLY A 99 -4.58 -4.04 1.84
CA GLY A 99 -5.66 -4.37 2.78
C GLY A 99 -6.87 -3.44 2.75
N GLY A 100 -7.26 -2.94 1.58
CA GLY A 100 -8.61 -2.53 1.32
C GLY A 100 -9.45 -3.80 1.26
N ALA A 101 -10.16 -4.09 2.34
CA ALA A 101 -11.35 -4.90 2.28
C ALA A 101 -12.08 -4.52 0.99
N GLY A 102 -12.16 -5.45 0.04
CA GLY A 102 -12.98 -5.27 -1.14
C GLY A 102 -14.36 -4.91 -0.64
N VAL A 103 -14.76 -3.65 -0.80
CA VAL A 103 -16.16 -3.29 -0.80
C VAL A 103 -16.73 -4.19 -1.88
N PRO A 104 -17.60 -5.15 -1.56
CA PRO A 104 -18.29 -5.88 -2.60
C PRO A 104 -19.00 -4.80 -3.39
N SER A 105 -18.71 -4.69 -4.69
CA SER A 105 -19.57 -3.96 -5.60
C SER A 105 -20.93 -4.65 -5.53
N THR A 106 -21.77 -4.23 -4.58
CA THR A 106 -23.19 -4.51 -4.61
C THR A 106 -23.69 -3.67 -5.77
N ASN A 107 -23.73 -4.27 -6.96
CA ASN A 107 -24.69 -3.85 -7.96
C ASN A 107 -26.04 -3.91 -7.25
N LEU A 108 -26.58 -2.74 -6.92
CA LEU A 108 -27.94 -2.60 -6.44
C LEU A 108 -28.84 -2.85 -7.65
N ASP A 109 -29.03 -4.13 -7.98
CA ASP A 109 -30.11 -4.53 -8.86
C ASP A 109 -31.42 -4.33 -8.10
N ARG A 110 -32.25 -3.50 -8.72
CA ARG A 110 -33.51 -2.96 -8.22
C ARG A 110 -34.61 -4.00 -8.38
N ASP A 111 -34.48 -5.18 -7.78
CA ASP A 111 -35.60 -6.12 -7.63
C ASP A 111 -35.29 -7.12 -6.51
N GLY A 112 -36.07 -7.03 -5.42
CA GLY A 112 -35.86 -7.70 -4.15
C GLY A 112 -36.14 -9.20 -4.17
N ASN A 113 -35.31 -9.98 -4.87
CA ASN A 113 -35.40 -11.44 -4.84
C ASN A 113 -34.05 -12.07 -4.46
N ARG A 114 -33.89 -12.43 -3.18
CA ARG A 114 -32.70 -13.12 -2.65
C ARG A 114 -32.67 -14.57 -3.15
N ARG A 115 -32.14 -14.79 -4.35
CA ARG A 115 -31.67 -16.12 -4.75
C ARG A 115 -30.33 -16.35 -4.06
N PHE A 116 -30.33 -17.17 -3.00
CA PHE A 116 -29.12 -17.79 -2.48
C PHE A 116 -28.56 -18.70 -3.59
N GLN A 117 -27.66 -18.17 -4.41
CA GLN A 117 -26.80 -19.02 -5.23
C GLN A 117 -25.89 -19.78 -4.28
N HIS A 118 -26.14 -21.09 -4.19
CA HIS A 118 -25.27 -22.05 -3.54
C HIS A 118 -23.90 -22.01 -4.23
N MET A 119 -23.00 -21.17 -3.71
CA MET A 119 -21.60 -21.14 -4.12
C MET A 119 -20.99 -22.49 -3.76
N ASN A 120 -20.73 -23.30 -4.78
CA ASN A 120 -20.08 -24.58 -4.64
C ASN A 120 -18.62 -24.35 -4.20
N SER A 121 -18.33 -24.68 -2.94
CA SER A 121 -17.11 -24.38 -2.18
C SER A 121 -15.86 -25.15 -2.63
N ASN A 122 -15.70 -25.45 -3.93
CA ASN A 122 -14.62 -26.32 -4.40
C ASN A 122 -13.88 -25.82 -5.66
N ARG A 123 -13.93 -24.52 -5.94
CA ARG A 123 -13.01 -23.91 -6.91
C ARG A 123 -11.90 -23.17 -6.15
N PHE A 124 -10.89 -23.92 -5.70
CA PHE A 124 -9.55 -23.37 -5.60
C PHE A 124 -9.10 -23.07 -7.03
N ASP A 125 -9.52 -21.92 -7.54
CA ASP A 125 -9.19 -21.50 -8.89
C ASP A 125 -7.69 -21.16 -8.91
N ASN A 126 -6.93 -21.90 -9.73
CA ASN A 126 -5.49 -21.71 -9.97
C ASN A 126 -5.16 -20.36 -10.63
N SER A 127 -6.16 -19.49 -10.80
CA SER A 127 -6.05 -18.10 -11.24
C SER A 127 -5.23 -17.20 -10.31
N SER A 128 -4.87 -17.68 -9.12
CA SER A 128 -3.99 -16.99 -8.15
C SER A 128 -2.48 -17.03 -8.48
N MET A 129 -2.06 -17.79 -9.50
CA MET A 129 -0.66 -17.90 -9.93
C MET A 129 -0.38 -17.26 -11.30
N GLN A 130 -1.38 -16.57 -11.88
CA GLN A 130 -1.33 -16.05 -13.24
C GLN A 130 -1.79 -14.59 -13.29
N CYS A 131 -1.30 -13.85 -14.28
CA CYS A 131 -1.73 -12.48 -14.54
C CYS A 131 -3.22 -12.46 -14.89
N PRO A 132 -4.04 -11.59 -14.28
CA PRO A 132 -5.47 -11.50 -14.57
C PRO A 132 -5.77 -11.09 -16.01
N ASN A 133 -4.85 -10.39 -16.67
CA ASN A 133 -5.06 -9.86 -18.01
C ASN A 133 -4.53 -10.79 -19.11
N CYS A 134 -3.31 -11.32 -18.96
CA CYS A 134 -2.68 -12.15 -20.01
C CYS A 134 -2.46 -13.61 -19.63
N LYS A 135 -2.80 -14.01 -18.40
CA LYS A 135 -2.61 -15.36 -17.85
C LYS A 135 -1.16 -15.86 -17.77
N ALA A 136 -0.19 -14.99 -18.06
CA ALA A 136 1.23 -15.31 -17.85
C ALA A 136 1.51 -15.59 -16.37
N ALA A 137 2.42 -16.53 -16.09
CA ALA A 137 2.79 -16.89 -14.72
C ALA A 137 3.31 -15.67 -13.95
N LEU A 138 2.88 -15.54 -12.69
CA LEU A 138 3.38 -14.49 -11.80
C LEU A 138 4.81 -14.80 -11.33
N PRO A 139 5.59 -13.75 -10.97
CA PRO A 139 6.96 -13.93 -10.47
C PRO A 139 7.01 -14.97 -9.35
N SER A 140 7.94 -15.91 -9.43
CA SER A 140 8.15 -16.94 -8.42
C SER A 140 9.39 -16.66 -7.56
N CYS A 141 9.38 -17.18 -6.33
CA CYS A 141 10.55 -17.13 -5.48
C CYS A 141 11.63 -18.08 -6.04
N PRO A 142 12.89 -17.65 -6.24
CA PRO A 142 13.94 -18.51 -6.80
C PRO A 142 14.33 -19.68 -5.88
N ILE A 143 14.00 -19.60 -4.59
CA ILE A 143 14.37 -20.60 -3.59
C ILE A 143 13.30 -21.70 -3.47
N CYS A 144 12.03 -21.32 -3.34
CA CYS A 144 10.93 -22.28 -3.17
C CYS A 144 10.01 -22.43 -4.38
N LEU A 145 10.25 -21.69 -5.46
CA LEU A 145 9.57 -21.74 -6.76
C LEU A 145 8.06 -21.42 -6.76
N LEU A 146 7.50 -21.07 -5.60
CA LEU A 146 6.10 -20.64 -5.48
C LEU A 146 5.91 -19.21 -6.00
N SER A 147 4.81 -18.99 -6.73
CA SER A 147 4.44 -17.72 -7.33
C SER A 147 3.88 -16.71 -6.31
N LEU A 148 4.13 -15.43 -6.59
CA LEU A 148 3.44 -14.29 -6.03
C LEU A 148 1.92 -14.49 -6.22
N GLY A 149 1.14 -14.45 -5.13
CA GLY A 149 -0.31 -14.64 -5.17
C GLY A 149 -0.83 -16.00 -4.68
N THR A 150 0.05 -16.97 -4.38
CA THR A 150 -0.34 -18.21 -3.67
C THR A 150 -1.11 -17.84 -2.40
N PRO A 151 -2.26 -18.47 -2.05
CA PRO A 151 -3.12 -18.06 -0.91
C PRO A 151 -2.43 -17.98 0.45
N ALA A 152 -1.20 -18.52 0.55
CA ALA A 152 -0.20 -18.24 1.57
C ALA A 152 0.08 -16.74 1.83
N ASN A 153 -0.20 -15.84 0.87
CA ASN A 153 0.34 -14.48 0.88
C ASN A 153 -0.58 -13.37 1.45
N ILE A 154 -1.92 -13.44 1.36
CA ILE A 154 -2.71 -12.19 1.48
C ILE A 154 -3.79 -12.14 2.58
N CYS A 155 -4.47 -13.24 2.97
CA CYS A 155 -5.52 -13.10 4.00
C CYS A 155 -5.90 -14.40 4.72
N MET A 156 -6.13 -15.49 4.00
CA MET A 156 -6.52 -16.75 4.65
C MET A 156 -5.35 -17.42 5.37
N ALA A 157 -4.15 -17.30 4.81
CA ALA A 157 -2.97 -17.86 5.43
C ALA A 157 -2.50 -17.07 6.66
N SER A 158 -2.75 -15.76 6.80
CA SER A 158 -2.28 -15.03 7.98
C SER A 158 -2.91 -15.58 9.28
N SER A 159 -4.20 -15.91 9.24
CA SER A 159 -4.91 -16.50 10.39
C SER A 159 -4.52 -17.97 10.65
N TYR A 160 -4.27 -18.77 9.61
CA TYR A 160 -3.83 -20.16 9.75
C TYR A 160 -2.35 -20.28 10.15
N LEU A 161 -1.48 -19.48 9.53
CA LEU A 161 -0.05 -19.40 9.84
C LEU A 161 0.18 -18.86 11.25
N ALA A 162 -0.56 -17.82 11.67
CA ALA A 162 -0.49 -17.32 13.04
C ALA A 162 -0.92 -18.38 14.07
N ARG A 163 -1.92 -19.22 13.76
CA ARG A 163 -2.31 -20.35 14.63
C ARG A 163 -1.24 -21.43 14.73
N ASN A 164 -0.44 -21.62 13.68
CA ASN A 164 0.69 -22.55 13.67
C ASN A 164 2.01 -21.90 14.17
N GLY A 165 1.97 -20.69 14.72
CA GLY A 165 3.15 -19.99 15.23
C GLY A 165 4.08 -19.43 14.15
N ASN A 166 3.65 -19.38 12.90
CA ASN A 166 4.42 -18.79 11.80
C ASN A 166 4.10 -17.30 11.67
N ASN A 167 5.12 -16.48 11.44
CA ASN A 167 4.94 -15.06 11.19
C ASN A 167 4.36 -14.86 9.77
N PRO A 168 3.19 -14.22 9.59
CA PRO A 168 2.65 -13.93 8.26
C PRO A 168 3.60 -13.10 7.39
N PHE A 169 4.51 -12.33 8.00
CA PHE A 169 5.55 -11.56 7.31
C PHE A 169 6.55 -12.43 6.56
N ASP A 170 6.79 -13.67 7.01
CA ASP A 170 7.75 -14.60 6.38
C ASP A 170 7.44 -14.87 4.90
N TRP A 171 6.15 -14.78 4.57
CA TRP A 171 5.63 -15.08 3.24
C TRP A 171 5.51 -13.86 2.35
N TRP A 172 5.74 -12.65 2.87
CA TRP A 172 5.71 -11.44 2.05
C TRP A 172 6.71 -11.53 0.93
N PHE A 173 6.31 -11.07 -0.24
CA PHE A 173 7.19 -11.02 -1.39
C PHE A 173 7.97 -9.70 -1.38
N MET A 174 9.29 -9.79 -1.42
CA MET A 174 10.17 -8.63 -1.56
C MET A 174 10.87 -8.67 -2.91
N TRP A 175 11.42 -7.53 -3.34
CA TRP A 175 12.15 -7.41 -4.60
C TRP A 175 13.32 -6.44 -4.46
N CYS A 176 14.39 -6.72 -5.21
CA CYS A 176 15.49 -5.78 -5.40
C CYS A 176 15.07 -4.70 -6.40
N GLN A 177 15.31 -3.43 -6.08
CA GLN A 177 14.94 -2.31 -6.96
C GLN A 177 15.84 -2.25 -8.23
N THR A 178 17.05 -2.81 -8.16
CA THR A 178 18.03 -2.79 -9.25
C THR A 178 17.80 -3.91 -10.25
N CYS A 179 17.79 -5.17 -9.81
CA CYS A 179 17.59 -6.31 -10.73
C CYS A 179 16.13 -6.73 -10.91
N ARG A 180 15.20 -6.19 -10.10
CA ARG A 180 13.76 -6.51 -10.12
C ARG A 180 13.43 -7.99 -9.84
N HIS A 181 14.41 -8.78 -9.41
CA HIS A 181 14.17 -10.13 -8.89
C HIS A 181 13.66 -10.06 -7.47
N GLY A 182 12.76 -10.98 -7.14
CA GLY A 182 12.13 -11.03 -5.83
C GLY A 182 11.91 -12.46 -5.34
N GLY A 183 11.46 -12.57 -4.10
CA GLY A 183 11.23 -13.82 -3.40
C GLY A 183 10.57 -13.60 -2.05
N HIS A 184 10.24 -14.67 -1.35
CA HIS A 184 9.66 -14.59 -0.02
C HIS A 184 10.66 -14.03 0.99
N GLN A 185 10.17 -13.19 1.89
CA GLN A 185 10.95 -12.47 2.89
C GLN A 185 11.83 -13.41 3.70
N LYS A 186 11.26 -14.50 4.23
CA LYS A 186 12.04 -15.48 4.99
C LYS A 186 13.19 -16.09 4.20
N HIS A 187 12.92 -16.57 2.98
CA HIS A 187 13.95 -17.21 2.15
C HIS A 187 15.03 -16.21 1.70
N LEU A 188 14.65 -14.97 1.38
CA LEU A 188 15.63 -13.94 1.03
C LEU A 188 16.46 -13.53 2.24
N THR A 189 15.84 -13.34 3.41
CA THR A 189 16.55 -13.02 4.65
C THR A 189 17.57 -14.11 4.99
N GLU A 190 17.17 -15.38 4.92
CA GLU A 190 18.05 -16.52 5.17
C GLU A 190 19.17 -16.62 4.13
N TRP A 191 18.86 -16.49 2.83
CA TRP A 191 19.85 -16.49 1.76
C TRP A 191 20.92 -15.41 1.96
N PHE A 192 20.49 -14.19 2.29
CA PHE A 192 21.39 -13.06 2.49
C PHE A 192 22.12 -13.07 3.84
N MET A 193 21.93 -14.07 4.71
CA MET A 193 22.82 -14.25 5.86
C MET A 193 24.23 -14.63 5.39
N THR A 194 24.32 -15.52 4.40
CA THR A 194 25.59 -16.08 3.90
C THR A 194 25.97 -15.63 2.49
N HIS A 195 25.05 -15.03 1.73
CA HIS A 195 25.29 -14.58 0.36
C HIS A 195 25.09 -13.08 0.20
N ASN A 196 25.77 -12.47 -0.75
CA ASN A 196 25.62 -11.03 -1.07
C ASN A 196 24.99 -10.82 -2.45
N VAL A 197 24.98 -11.86 -3.28
CA VAL A 197 24.52 -11.85 -4.67
C VAL A 197 23.10 -12.41 -4.79
N CYS A 198 22.35 -11.92 -5.77
CA CYS A 198 21.00 -12.36 -6.08
C CYS A 198 20.91 -13.89 -6.27
N PRO A 199 19.89 -14.57 -5.68
CA PRO A 199 19.68 -16.01 -5.83
C PRO A 199 19.20 -16.46 -7.22
N VAL A 200 18.90 -15.52 -8.14
CA VAL A 200 18.48 -15.87 -9.50
C VAL A 200 19.71 -16.22 -10.34
N ALA A 201 19.63 -17.33 -11.07
CA ALA A 201 20.68 -17.78 -11.97
C ALA A 201 21.13 -16.66 -12.92
N ASP A 202 22.44 -16.56 -13.15
CA ASP A 202 23.08 -15.58 -14.02
C ASP A 202 22.89 -14.10 -13.61
N CYS A 203 22.31 -13.82 -12.44
CA CYS A 203 22.20 -12.47 -11.90
C CYS A 203 23.39 -12.15 -10.98
N LEU A 204 24.23 -11.18 -11.37
CA LEU A 204 25.40 -10.73 -10.59
C LEU A 204 25.11 -9.56 -9.63
N CYS A 205 23.82 -9.23 -9.45
CA CYS A 205 23.40 -8.09 -8.64
C CYS A 205 23.70 -8.31 -7.14
N HIS A 206 24.37 -7.35 -6.48
CA HIS A 206 24.71 -7.40 -5.05
C HIS A 206 23.53 -6.90 -4.19
N CYS A 207 22.45 -7.67 -4.16
CA CYS A 207 21.18 -7.26 -3.56
C CYS A 207 21.23 -7.02 -2.04
N ARG A 208 22.23 -7.55 -1.31
CA ARG A 208 22.34 -7.40 0.14
C ARG A 208 22.77 -6.00 0.58
N GLU A 209 23.56 -5.33 -0.25
CA GLU A 209 24.27 -4.09 0.12
C GLU A 209 23.53 -2.82 -0.33
N MET A 210 22.36 -2.99 -0.95
CA MET A 210 21.54 -1.88 -1.44
C MET A 210 20.40 -1.62 -0.47
N ASP A 211 20.69 -0.81 0.56
CA ASP A 211 19.68 -0.09 1.38
C ASP A 211 19.26 1.23 0.70
#